data_AF-A0A6L8F057-F1
#
_entry.id   AF-A0A6L8F057-F1
#
_cell.length_a   1.000
_cell.length_b   1.000
_cell.length_c   1.000
_cell.angle_alpha   90.00
_cell.angle_beta   90.00
_cell.angle_gamma   90.00
#
_symmetry.space_group_name_H-M   'P 1'
#
loop_
_entity.id
_entity.type
_entity.pdbx_description
1 polymer ?
#
loop_
_entity_poly.entity_id
_entity_poly.type
_entity_poly.pdbx_seq_one_letter_code
_entity_poly.pdbx_strand_id
1 'polypeptide(L)'
;MEHRYLFLDLHHITRMEGVYRRMHQPQRHPNNPILRGENPWESIASLYGTVLYDPQDSLFKMWYLTGPYADGMVQIRQRSALGNITLLAYATSTDGVHWEKPVLNQVDFEGSTENNLVDIGRTNCEGAAILYDEHETDPARRYKGFYWEHGGIDTFVEYEGRTIWGHGDGDGMWMSFSPDGIHWTDCETNPVIPIDSDTTQSLVWDPKIQRYVVFGRFGAGGRKTARAESPDAVNFSEPERVFECDAVDEEGTQIYGMPINIYEGIYLGMIWVYREGVDGTIDTSLATSRDGIRWQRVLDRQTFLTLGQPGSWEDGMTRISQNFITHNDQIYFYYGGVNGPHTGRKFKQIQRKHKSMLGLATLRRDGFVSLDAGEMEGYMLTKPLAIDGGELHLNVDASQGYVIVSVTDDIGTPLENYTSQQIVGDQLDANVEFSRSLEAIKGKEARLRFQLKNASLYSYWFV
;
A
#
# COMPACT_ATOMS: atom_id res chain seq x y z
N MET A 1 -6.90 -3.05 -20.16
CA MET A 1 -5.88 -3.85 -19.49
C MET A 1 -6.52 -5.18 -19.15
N GLU A 2 -5.90 -6.28 -19.55
CA GLU A 2 -6.21 -7.61 -19.04
C GLU A 2 -5.83 -7.62 -17.56
N HIS A 3 -6.85 -7.59 -16.70
CA HIS A 3 -6.64 -7.68 -15.26
C HIS A 3 -6.75 -9.13 -14.82
N ARG A 4 -5.91 -9.52 -13.86
CA ARG A 4 -6.02 -10.84 -13.25
C ARG A 4 -7.27 -10.94 -12.36
N TYR A 5 -7.96 -12.06 -12.41
CA TYR A 5 -9.05 -12.38 -11.50
C TYR A 5 -8.48 -12.92 -10.18
N LEU A 6 -8.71 -12.18 -9.09
CA LEU A 6 -8.22 -12.48 -7.74
C LEU A 6 -9.35 -12.90 -6.80
N PHE A 7 -9.02 -13.61 -5.72
CA PHE A 7 -9.99 -14.07 -4.71
C PHE A 7 -10.09 -13.19 -3.45
N LEU A 8 -9.56 -11.96 -3.51
CA LEU A 8 -9.70 -10.94 -2.46
C LEU A 8 -11.18 -10.66 -2.15
N ASP A 9 -12.02 -10.64 -3.18
CA ASP A 9 -13.49 -10.63 -3.10
C ASP A 9 -14.08 -11.83 -3.87
N LEU A 10 -15.41 -11.97 -3.85
CA LEU A 10 -16.13 -13.01 -4.59
C LEU A 10 -16.95 -12.41 -5.75
N HIS A 11 -16.63 -11.19 -6.19
CA HIS A 11 -17.50 -10.44 -7.11
C HIS A 11 -17.70 -11.15 -8.44
N HIS A 12 -16.68 -11.86 -8.93
CA HIS A 12 -16.70 -12.54 -10.23
C HIS A 12 -17.19 -14.01 -10.14
N ILE A 13 -17.61 -14.48 -8.96
CA ILE A 13 -17.98 -15.88 -8.72
C ILE A 13 -19.50 -16.02 -8.60
N THR A 14 -20.05 -17.08 -9.19
CA THR A 14 -21.48 -17.43 -9.09
C THR A 14 -21.72 -18.54 -8.08
N ARG A 15 -20.87 -19.58 -8.07
CA ARG A 15 -21.06 -20.77 -7.23
C ARG A 15 -19.73 -21.31 -6.73
N MET A 16 -19.75 -21.80 -5.49
CA MET A 16 -18.64 -22.46 -4.81
C MET A 16 -19.17 -23.69 -4.08
N GLU A 17 -18.50 -24.83 -4.22
CA GLU A 17 -18.86 -26.10 -3.58
C GLU A 17 -17.60 -26.82 -3.12
N GLY A 18 -17.46 -27.17 -1.85
CA GLY A 18 -16.27 -27.89 -1.36
C GLY A 18 -14.96 -27.11 -1.45
N VAL A 19 -15.02 -25.82 -1.78
CA VAL A 19 -13.87 -24.89 -1.80
C VAL A 19 -14.05 -23.78 -0.76
N TYR A 20 -12.94 -23.24 -0.26
CA TYR A 20 -12.95 -22.12 0.67
C TYR A 20 -11.79 -21.16 0.39
N ARG A 21 -11.92 -19.90 0.82
CA ARG A 21 -10.86 -18.91 0.67
C ARG A 21 -9.88 -18.97 1.83
N ARG A 22 -8.58 -18.81 1.57
CA ARG A 22 -7.52 -18.73 2.60
C ARG A 22 -6.64 -17.50 2.35
N MET A 23 -6.41 -16.69 3.39
CA MET A 23 -5.46 -15.57 3.34
C MET A 23 -4.06 -16.11 3.59
N HIS A 24 -3.08 -15.57 2.88
CA HIS A 24 -1.67 -15.87 3.12
C HIS A 24 -0.95 -14.63 3.61
N GLN A 25 -0.21 -14.77 4.71
CA GLN A 25 0.57 -13.68 5.27
C GLN A 25 1.90 -13.54 4.52
N PRO A 26 2.39 -12.32 4.25
CA PRO A 26 3.69 -12.12 3.65
C PRO A 26 4.80 -12.52 4.64
N GLN A 27 5.90 -13.03 4.10
CA GLN A 27 7.06 -13.46 4.89
C GLN A 27 8.03 -12.29 5.04
N ARG A 28 8.44 -11.99 6.27
CA ARG A 28 9.48 -11.01 6.55
C ARG A 28 10.78 -11.41 5.86
N HIS A 29 11.45 -10.45 5.23
CA HIS A 29 12.75 -10.68 4.63
C HIS A 29 13.79 -10.96 5.73
N PRO A 30 14.68 -11.96 5.57
CA PRO A 30 15.65 -12.35 6.59
C PRO A 30 16.66 -11.24 6.95
N ASN A 31 16.91 -10.30 6.04
CA ASN A 31 17.80 -9.16 6.27
C ASN A 31 17.13 -7.98 7.01
N ASN A 32 15.89 -8.13 7.48
CA ASN A 32 15.22 -7.06 8.21
C ASN A 32 15.95 -6.71 9.53
N PRO A 33 15.96 -5.42 9.93
CA PRO A 33 15.46 -4.27 9.19
C PRO A 33 16.41 -3.89 8.04
N ILE A 34 15.83 -3.47 6.91
CA ILE A 34 16.54 -3.12 5.67
C ILE A 34 16.97 -1.65 5.61
N LEU A 35 16.38 -0.78 6.42
CA LEU A 35 16.79 0.62 6.53
C LEU A 35 16.57 1.14 7.95
N ARG A 36 17.54 1.94 8.44
CA ARG A 36 17.57 2.50 9.80
C ARG A 36 17.89 3.99 9.74
N GLY A 37 17.43 4.76 10.73
CA GLY A 37 17.96 6.10 10.98
C GLY A 37 19.31 6.03 11.69
N GLU A 38 20.37 6.49 11.01
CA GLU A 38 21.76 6.33 11.46
C GLU A 38 22.51 7.66 11.56
N ASN A 39 21.89 8.76 11.15
CA ASN A 39 22.50 10.07 11.07
C ASN A 39 21.80 11.08 12.00
N PRO A 40 22.46 12.19 12.39
CA PRO A 40 21.85 13.21 13.25
C PRO A 40 20.58 13.86 12.67
N TRP A 41 20.52 14.04 11.35
CA TRP A 41 19.34 14.59 10.65
C TRP A 41 18.23 13.54 10.42
N GLU A 42 18.57 12.26 10.53
CA GLU A 42 17.73 11.12 10.21
C GLU A 42 17.83 10.07 11.32
N SER A 43 17.33 10.41 12.51
CA SER A 43 17.55 9.57 13.68
C SER A 43 16.59 8.38 13.74
N ILE A 44 15.47 8.42 13.01
CA ILE A 44 14.53 7.32 12.80
C ILE A 44 14.22 7.14 11.32
N ALA A 45 13.64 6.00 10.94
CA ALA A 45 13.01 5.86 9.62
C ALA A 45 11.56 5.36 9.78
N SER A 46 10.62 6.06 9.15
CA SER A 46 9.20 5.70 9.14
C SER A 46 8.66 5.76 7.71
N LEU A 47 7.99 4.70 7.28
CA LEU A 47 7.43 4.63 5.93
C LEU A 47 6.00 5.20 5.88
N TYR A 48 5.86 6.41 6.41
CA TYR A 48 4.81 7.36 6.04
C TYR A 48 5.23 8.03 4.72
N GLY A 49 5.50 7.19 3.75
CA GLY A 49 6.29 7.49 2.59
C GLY A 49 6.05 6.45 1.51
N THR A 50 6.90 6.43 0.52
CA THR A 50 6.67 5.67 -0.71
C THR A 50 7.93 4.93 -1.12
N VAL A 51 7.77 3.67 -1.53
CA VAL A 51 8.76 2.94 -2.33
C VAL A 51 8.16 2.69 -3.71
N LEU A 52 8.92 2.93 -4.78
CA LEU A 52 8.53 2.51 -6.12
C LEU A 52 9.72 1.88 -6.84
N TYR A 53 9.44 1.03 -7.81
CA TYR A 53 10.43 0.60 -8.78
C TYR A 53 10.30 1.49 -10.00
N ASP A 54 11.37 2.19 -10.30
CA ASP A 54 11.44 3.09 -11.43
C ASP A 54 11.95 2.32 -12.64
N PRO A 55 11.10 2.07 -13.66
CA PRO A 55 11.52 1.33 -14.84
C PRO A 55 12.51 2.12 -15.70
N GLN A 56 12.53 3.46 -15.64
CA GLN A 56 13.45 4.28 -16.43
C GLN A 56 14.87 4.16 -15.90
N ASP A 57 15.03 4.22 -14.58
CA ASP A 57 16.33 4.13 -13.93
C ASP A 57 16.72 2.68 -13.59
N SER A 58 15.78 1.74 -13.69
CA SER A 58 15.91 0.35 -13.23
C SER A 58 16.31 0.26 -11.75
N LEU A 59 15.78 1.16 -10.93
CA LEU A 59 16.10 1.29 -9.50
C LEU A 59 14.84 1.29 -8.65
N PHE A 60 14.93 0.70 -7.46
CA PHE A 60 14.02 1.01 -6.38
C PHE A 60 14.37 2.38 -5.80
N LYS A 61 13.36 3.22 -5.63
CA LYS A 61 13.46 4.56 -5.02
C LYS A 61 12.58 4.59 -3.78
N MET A 62 13.10 5.11 -2.68
CA MET A 62 12.38 5.25 -1.43
C MET A 62 12.42 6.70 -0.95
N TRP A 63 11.25 7.24 -0.66
CA TRP A 63 11.06 8.48 0.09
C TRP A 63 10.45 8.11 1.43
N TYR A 64 11.14 8.41 2.51
CA TYR A 64 10.73 8.00 3.84
C TYR A 64 10.77 9.17 4.80
N LEU A 65 9.83 9.17 5.74
CA LEU A 65 9.74 10.18 6.76
C LEU A 65 10.80 9.94 7.82
N THR A 66 11.46 11.03 8.19
CA THR A 66 12.48 11.06 9.21
C THR A 66 12.48 12.40 9.96
N GLY A 67 13.47 12.58 10.82
CA GLY A 67 13.75 13.81 11.54
C GLY A 67 14.91 13.60 12.51
N PRO A 68 15.41 14.68 13.13
CA PRO A 68 16.46 14.57 14.13
C PRO A 68 15.93 13.98 15.45
N TYR A 69 14.66 14.22 15.81
CA TYR A 69 14.04 13.85 17.09
C TYR A 69 14.92 14.22 18.29
N ALA A 70 15.49 15.42 18.24
CA ALA A 70 16.29 16.01 19.30
C ALA A 70 15.42 16.79 20.29
N ASP A 71 15.90 16.92 21.54
CA ASP A 71 15.27 17.80 22.51
C ASP A 71 15.53 19.27 22.16
N GLY A 72 14.50 20.12 22.25
CA GLY A 72 14.62 21.55 22.02
C GLY A 72 14.58 21.93 20.54
N MET A 73 15.51 22.79 20.11
CA MET A 73 15.56 23.36 18.77
C MET A 73 16.79 22.86 18.00
N VAL A 74 16.67 22.77 16.68
CA VAL A 74 17.72 22.45 15.71
C VAL A 74 17.83 23.54 14.66
N GLN A 75 18.98 23.66 14.00
CA GLN A 75 19.15 24.52 12.82
C GLN A 75 18.89 23.71 11.54
N ILE A 76 17.95 24.17 10.73
CA ILE A 76 17.59 23.55 9.45
C ILE A 76 17.08 24.61 8.48
N ARG A 77 17.43 24.51 7.19
CA ARG A 77 17.07 25.52 6.18
C ARG A 77 17.44 26.95 6.64
N GLN A 78 18.60 27.10 7.30
CA GLN A 78 19.07 28.38 7.88
C GLN A 78 18.12 29.02 8.90
N ARG A 79 17.23 28.25 9.53
CA ARG A 79 16.30 28.70 10.58
C ARG A 79 16.28 27.76 11.77
N SER A 80 15.69 28.23 12.87
CA SER A 80 15.48 27.45 14.08
C SER A 80 14.15 26.71 14.02
N ALA A 81 14.17 25.38 14.16
CA ALA A 81 12.98 24.53 14.17
C ALA A 81 12.95 23.65 15.42
N LEU A 82 11.78 23.15 15.81
CA LEU A 82 11.71 22.14 16.88
C LEU A 82 12.44 20.87 16.43
N GLY A 83 13.16 20.24 17.36
CA GLY A 83 13.93 19.03 17.11
C GLY A 83 13.09 17.81 16.72
N ASN A 84 11.75 17.89 16.80
CA ASN A 84 10.83 16.87 16.29
C ASN A 84 10.27 17.20 14.88
N ILE A 85 10.88 18.12 14.15
CA ILE A 85 10.55 18.42 12.74
C ILE A 85 10.51 17.13 11.91
N THR A 86 9.50 17.01 11.05
CA THR A 86 9.38 15.90 10.10
C THR A 86 9.94 16.29 8.73
N LEU A 87 10.79 15.42 8.20
CA LEU A 87 11.55 15.62 6.98
C LEU A 87 11.37 14.43 6.04
N LEU A 88 11.59 14.66 4.75
CA LEU A 88 11.64 13.61 3.75
C LEU A 88 13.09 13.29 3.41
N ALA A 89 13.46 12.02 3.52
CA ALA A 89 14.76 11.52 3.10
C ALA A 89 14.61 10.56 1.92
N TYR A 90 15.68 10.42 1.15
CA TYR A 90 15.73 9.62 -0.07
C TYR A 90 16.76 8.50 0.03
N ALA A 91 16.42 7.34 -0.55
CA ALA A 91 17.33 6.21 -0.70
C ALA A 91 17.05 5.46 -2.01
N THR A 92 18.07 4.80 -2.55
CA THR A 92 17.98 4.00 -3.77
C THR A 92 18.47 2.58 -3.54
N SER A 93 17.97 1.63 -4.33
CA SER A 93 18.40 0.24 -4.28
C SER A 93 18.29 -0.42 -5.65
N THR A 94 19.22 -1.32 -5.98
CA THR A 94 19.14 -2.14 -7.19
C THR A 94 18.35 -3.43 -7.00
N ASP A 95 18.12 -3.85 -5.74
CA ASP A 95 17.47 -5.12 -5.40
C ASP A 95 16.25 -4.97 -4.46
N GLY A 96 15.99 -3.76 -3.96
CA GLY A 96 14.92 -3.46 -3.03
C GLY A 96 15.22 -3.86 -1.57
N VAL A 97 16.39 -4.43 -1.30
CA VAL A 97 16.78 -4.97 0.01
C VAL A 97 17.92 -4.15 0.61
N HIS A 98 18.94 -3.84 -0.19
CA HIS A 98 20.11 -3.08 0.25
C HIS A 98 20.00 -1.65 -0.26
N TRP A 99 20.00 -0.68 0.66
CA TRP A 99 19.68 0.71 0.37
C TRP A 99 20.89 1.61 0.49
N GLU A 100 21.12 2.42 -0.53
CA GLU A 100 22.09 3.50 -0.56
C GLU A 100 21.39 4.83 -0.27
N LYS A 101 22.01 5.66 0.58
CA LYS A 101 21.52 6.99 0.93
C LYS A 101 22.41 8.03 0.27
N PRO A 102 22.09 8.47 -0.96
CA PRO A 102 22.95 9.40 -1.69
C PRO A 102 22.96 10.78 -1.02
N VAL A 103 24.11 11.45 -1.04
CA VAL A 103 24.20 12.86 -0.62
C VAL A 103 23.58 13.74 -1.69
N LEU A 104 22.48 14.42 -1.36
CA LEU A 104 21.69 15.23 -2.29
C LEU A 104 22.09 16.72 -2.30
N ASN A 105 22.69 17.22 -1.21
CA ASN A 105 23.08 18.64 -1.08
C ASN A 105 21.92 19.64 -1.23
N GLN A 106 20.72 19.30 -0.76
CA GLN A 106 19.53 20.14 -0.90
C GLN A 106 19.13 20.87 0.39
N VAL A 107 19.15 20.18 1.54
CA VAL A 107 18.69 20.75 2.81
C VAL A 107 19.89 21.02 3.73
N ASP A 108 20.07 22.27 4.14
CA ASP A 108 21.02 22.64 5.19
C ASP A 108 20.51 22.15 6.56
N PHE A 109 21.30 21.33 7.25
CA PHE A 109 21.03 20.86 8.61
C PHE A 109 22.29 21.06 9.47
N GLU A 110 22.16 21.84 10.54
CA GLU A 110 23.26 22.18 11.46
C GLU A 110 24.53 22.68 10.72
N GLY A 111 24.33 23.46 9.65
CA GLY A 111 25.40 24.07 8.85
C GLY A 111 26.02 23.19 7.77
N SER A 112 25.43 22.03 7.45
CA SER A 112 25.87 21.16 6.36
C SER A 112 24.71 20.69 5.49
N THR A 113 24.94 20.62 4.17
CA THR A 113 24.04 19.99 3.20
C THR A 113 24.42 18.55 2.87
N GLU A 114 25.48 18.00 3.47
CA GLU A 114 25.98 16.65 3.19
C GLU A 114 25.06 15.56 3.79
N ASN A 115 23.85 15.47 3.28
CA ASN A 115 22.80 14.56 3.72
C ASN A 115 21.93 14.11 2.53
N ASN A 116 21.04 13.16 2.80
CA ASN A 116 20.11 12.57 1.83
C ASN A 116 18.68 13.14 1.97
N LEU A 117 18.53 14.33 2.55
CA LEU A 117 17.23 14.97 2.69
C LEU A 117 16.80 15.61 1.37
N VAL A 118 15.50 15.50 1.08
CA VAL A 118 14.86 16.10 -0.08
C VAL A 118 14.28 17.45 0.33
N ASP A 119 14.60 18.50 -0.41
CA ASP A 119 13.99 19.82 -0.19
C ASP A 119 12.61 19.86 -0.84
N ILE A 120 11.61 19.47 -0.06
CA ILE A 120 10.19 19.49 -0.42
C ILE A 120 9.39 20.18 0.68
N GLY A 121 8.34 20.90 0.27
CA GLY A 121 7.51 21.68 1.17
C GLY A 121 8.31 22.76 1.90
N ARG A 122 7.67 23.32 2.94
CA ARG A 122 8.15 24.55 3.58
C ARG A 122 8.70 24.31 4.98
N THR A 123 7.97 23.54 5.79
CA THR A 123 8.25 23.35 7.21
C THR A 123 8.27 21.88 7.58
N ASN A 124 7.11 21.21 7.62
CA ASN A 124 6.99 19.81 8.02
C ASN A 124 6.30 19.05 6.91
N CYS A 125 7.03 18.16 6.24
CA CYS A 125 6.47 17.27 5.23
C CYS A 125 6.14 15.92 5.87
N GLU A 126 4.85 15.64 6.10
CA GLU A 126 4.39 14.39 6.68
C GLU A 126 3.56 13.54 5.71
N GLY A 127 3.82 12.22 5.67
CA GLY A 127 2.96 11.28 4.96
C GLY A 127 3.11 11.24 3.44
N ALA A 128 4.26 11.63 2.89
CA ALA A 128 4.46 11.83 1.46
C ALA A 128 4.16 10.60 0.59
N ALA A 129 3.00 10.65 -0.07
CA ALA A 129 2.61 9.72 -1.13
C ALA A 129 3.19 10.21 -2.47
N ILE A 130 4.08 9.41 -3.05
CA ILE A 130 4.75 9.72 -4.32
C ILE A 130 4.19 8.82 -5.42
N LEU A 131 3.65 9.44 -6.46
CA LEU A 131 3.18 8.77 -7.68
C LEU A 131 4.17 9.04 -8.81
N TYR A 132 4.66 7.98 -9.44
CA TYR A 132 5.24 8.06 -10.79
C TYR A 132 4.11 7.90 -11.80
N ASP A 133 3.89 8.92 -12.61
CA ASP A 133 2.80 8.97 -13.57
C ASP A 133 3.32 8.78 -15.00
N GLU A 134 3.17 7.57 -15.53
CA GLU A 134 3.58 7.23 -16.90
C GLU A 134 2.76 7.93 -17.99
N HIS A 135 1.56 8.43 -17.66
CA HIS A 135 0.67 9.10 -18.61
C HIS A 135 0.90 10.62 -18.65
N GLU A 136 1.68 11.16 -17.72
CA GLU A 136 1.99 12.59 -17.70
C GLU A 136 2.72 13.01 -18.99
N THR A 137 2.26 14.11 -19.56
CA THR A 137 2.81 14.70 -20.78
C THR A 137 3.81 15.80 -20.49
N ASP A 138 3.67 16.49 -19.35
CA ASP A 138 4.65 17.45 -18.88
C ASP A 138 5.76 16.73 -18.08
N PRO A 139 6.99 16.60 -18.62
CA PRO A 139 8.06 15.91 -17.92
C PRO A 139 8.41 16.54 -16.57
N ALA A 140 8.11 17.83 -16.32
CA ALA A 140 8.33 18.46 -15.03
C ALA A 140 7.38 17.93 -13.92
N ARG A 141 6.32 17.22 -14.31
CA ARG A 141 5.27 16.68 -13.41
C ARG A 141 5.22 15.16 -13.40
N ARG A 142 6.29 14.50 -13.88
CA ARG A 142 6.41 13.04 -13.99
C ARG A 142 6.19 12.36 -12.64
N TYR A 143 6.74 12.92 -11.58
CA TYR A 143 6.44 12.55 -10.21
C TYR A 143 5.52 13.57 -9.58
N LYS A 144 4.61 13.07 -8.75
CA LYS A 144 3.62 13.85 -8.02
C LYS A 144 3.70 13.45 -6.55
N GLY A 145 3.91 14.42 -5.67
CA GLY A 145 3.97 14.22 -4.23
C GLY A 145 2.74 14.81 -3.56
N PHE A 146 2.05 14.03 -2.74
CA PHE A 146 0.92 14.47 -1.93
C PHE A 146 1.20 14.21 -0.45
N TYR A 147 1.21 15.27 0.36
CA TYR A 147 1.66 15.21 1.75
C TYR A 147 0.98 16.28 2.60
N TRP A 148 1.01 16.10 3.92
CA TRP A 148 0.56 17.13 4.85
C TRP A 148 1.72 18.08 5.14
N GLU A 149 1.52 19.36 4.85
CA GLU A 149 2.42 20.45 5.22
C GLU A 149 1.84 21.16 6.44
N HIS A 150 2.63 21.31 7.51
CA HIS A 150 2.12 21.87 8.77
C HIS A 150 3.17 22.60 9.62
N GLY A 151 2.70 23.30 10.64
CA GLY A 151 3.54 23.96 11.64
C GLY A 151 3.76 25.45 11.40
N GLY A 152 3.15 26.02 10.34
CA GLY A 152 3.42 27.37 9.87
C GLY A 152 4.90 27.61 9.54
N ILE A 153 5.27 28.86 9.27
CA ILE A 153 6.68 29.28 9.36
C ILE A 153 6.90 29.68 10.82
N ASP A 154 7.62 28.87 11.57
CA ASP A 154 8.08 29.16 12.93
C ASP A 154 6.96 29.53 13.92
N THR A 155 5.76 28.97 13.72
CA THR A 155 4.65 29.15 14.65
C THR A 155 4.73 28.08 15.72
N PHE A 156 4.90 28.49 16.97
CA PHE A 156 5.00 27.60 18.12
C PHE A 156 3.98 27.98 19.19
N VAL A 157 3.44 26.98 19.88
CA VAL A 157 2.51 27.19 21.00
C VAL A 157 2.92 26.34 22.20
N GLU A 158 2.61 26.82 23.39
CA GLU A 158 2.83 26.07 24.64
C GLU A 158 1.64 25.18 24.95
N TYR A 159 1.88 23.88 25.12
CA TYR A 159 0.87 22.90 25.50
C TYR A 159 1.42 21.96 26.58
N GLU A 160 0.73 21.91 27.73
CA GLU A 160 1.13 21.08 28.89
C GLU A 160 2.61 21.23 29.31
N GLY A 161 3.15 22.46 29.22
CA GLY A 161 4.53 22.78 29.57
C GLY A 161 5.57 22.35 28.54
N ARG A 162 5.16 22.11 27.30
CA ARG A 162 6.02 21.81 26.15
C ARG A 162 5.70 22.76 25.01
N THR A 163 6.74 23.23 24.33
CA THR A 163 6.62 23.92 23.04
C THR A 163 6.29 22.90 21.95
N ILE A 164 5.19 23.12 21.22
CA ILE A 164 4.76 22.31 20.08
C ILE A 164 4.56 23.20 18.85
N TRP A 165 4.48 22.58 17.68
CA TRP A 165 4.09 23.25 16.44
C TRP A 165 2.70 23.87 16.57
N GLY A 166 2.58 25.13 16.16
CA GLY A 166 1.30 25.81 16.00
C GLY A 166 0.73 25.63 14.60
N HIS A 167 -0.48 26.15 14.39
CA HIS A 167 -1.10 26.20 13.07
C HIS A 167 -0.76 27.53 12.38
N GLY A 168 -0.44 27.49 11.09
CA GLY A 168 -0.08 28.69 10.33
C GLY A 168 -0.68 28.75 8.92
N ASP A 169 -0.53 29.91 8.29
CA ASP A 169 -1.01 30.14 6.92
C ASP A 169 -0.38 29.13 5.95
N GLY A 170 -1.23 28.46 5.19
CA GLY A 170 -0.83 27.45 4.21
C GLY A 170 -0.74 26.03 4.75
N ASP A 171 -1.02 25.78 6.04
CA ASP A 171 -1.12 24.42 6.57
C ASP A 171 -2.26 23.63 5.88
N GLY A 172 -2.03 22.36 5.56
CA GLY A 172 -2.98 21.50 4.86
C GLY A 172 -2.29 20.50 3.93
N MET A 173 -3.07 19.85 3.07
CA MET A 173 -2.52 18.91 2.10
C MET A 173 -1.93 19.65 0.90
N TRP A 174 -0.67 19.39 0.62
CA TRP A 174 0.07 19.98 -0.48
C TRP A 174 0.29 18.99 -1.62
N MET A 175 0.42 19.54 -2.82
CA MET A 175 0.93 18.86 -4.00
C MET A 175 2.25 19.48 -4.43
N SER A 176 3.21 18.63 -4.82
CA SER A 176 4.45 19.06 -5.48
C SER A 176 4.75 18.18 -6.67
N PHE A 177 5.46 18.73 -7.64
CA PHE A 177 5.79 18.08 -8.91
C PHE A 177 7.30 17.95 -9.06
N SER A 178 7.75 16.87 -9.68
CA SER A 178 9.16 16.66 -9.94
C SER A 178 9.40 15.92 -11.26
N PRO A 179 10.46 16.24 -12.01
CA PRO A 179 10.85 15.47 -13.18
C PRO A 179 11.58 14.16 -12.84
N ASP A 180 12.21 14.06 -11.67
CA ASP A 180 13.13 12.96 -11.31
C ASP A 180 12.83 12.33 -9.94
N GLY A 181 11.89 12.91 -9.20
CA GLY A 181 11.53 12.53 -7.84
C GLY A 181 12.48 13.06 -6.77
N ILE A 182 13.45 13.91 -7.14
CA ILE A 182 14.48 14.46 -6.25
C ILE A 182 14.39 15.98 -6.18
N HIS A 183 14.14 16.65 -7.31
CA HIS A 183 13.98 18.10 -7.39
C HIS A 183 12.50 18.45 -7.49
N TRP A 184 11.94 19.02 -6.42
CA TRP A 184 10.50 19.27 -6.30
C TRP A 184 10.16 20.74 -6.51
N THR A 185 9.01 20.98 -7.13
CA THR A 185 8.39 22.30 -7.27
C THR A 185 6.99 22.22 -6.67
N ASP A 186 6.74 23.03 -5.64
CA ASP A 186 5.44 23.08 -4.98
C ASP A 186 4.37 23.65 -5.92
N CYS A 187 3.15 23.12 -5.82
CA CYS A 187 2.00 23.62 -6.56
C CYS A 187 1.64 25.05 -6.07
N GLU A 188 1.45 25.97 -7.02
CA GLU A 188 1.17 27.38 -6.72
C GLU A 188 -0.11 27.60 -5.90
N THR A 189 -1.09 26.69 -6.01
CA THR A 189 -2.38 26.79 -5.32
C THR A 189 -2.41 26.02 -4.00
N ASN A 190 -1.25 25.61 -3.49
CA ASN A 190 -1.18 24.94 -2.19
C ASN A 190 -1.72 25.82 -1.05
N PRO A 191 -2.37 25.22 -0.03
CA PRO A 191 -2.74 23.81 0.06
C PRO A 191 -3.87 23.44 -0.91
N VAL A 192 -3.74 22.31 -1.61
CA VAL A 192 -4.78 21.79 -2.52
C VAL A 192 -6.01 21.25 -1.78
N ILE A 193 -5.85 20.85 -0.51
CA ILE A 193 -6.93 20.55 0.43
C ILE A 193 -6.58 21.20 1.76
N PRO A 194 -7.28 22.27 2.20
CA PRO A 194 -6.95 23.03 3.41
C PRO A 194 -7.46 22.32 4.68
N ILE A 195 -7.11 21.04 4.84
CA ILE A 195 -7.50 20.21 5.99
C ILE A 195 -6.32 19.33 6.40
N ASP A 196 -6.11 19.19 7.70
CA ASP A 196 -5.02 18.41 8.28
C ASP A 196 -5.18 16.89 8.09
N SER A 197 -4.06 16.16 8.01
CA SER A 197 -4.04 14.70 7.90
C SER A 197 -2.79 14.09 8.56
N ASP A 198 -2.87 13.78 9.85
CA ASP A 198 -1.78 13.18 10.63
C ASP A 198 -1.69 11.65 10.40
N THR A 199 -1.09 11.21 9.28
CA THR A 199 -0.67 9.80 9.01
C THR A 199 -0.08 9.69 7.59
N THR A 200 0.09 8.47 7.09
CA THR A 200 0.35 8.18 5.67
C THR A 200 -0.77 8.68 4.78
N GLN A 201 -0.42 9.26 3.64
CA GLN A 201 -1.40 9.54 2.60
C GLN A 201 -1.39 8.43 1.56
N SER A 202 -2.34 8.49 0.63
CA SER A 202 -2.22 7.78 -0.62
C SER A 202 -2.58 8.63 -1.82
N LEU A 203 -1.85 8.43 -2.92
CA LEU A 203 -2.08 9.07 -4.22
C LEU A 203 -1.96 8.00 -5.31
N VAL A 204 -3.02 7.81 -6.08
CA VAL A 204 -3.05 6.90 -7.22
C VAL A 204 -3.71 7.55 -8.43
N TRP A 205 -3.36 7.08 -9.63
CA TRP A 205 -4.15 7.32 -10.83
C TRP A 205 -5.12 6.16 -11.04
N ASP A 206 -6.43 6.44 -11.08
CA ASP A 206 -7.44 5.45 -11.43
C ASP A 206 -7.74 5.51 -12.94
N PRO A 207 -7.31 4.52 -13.74
CA PRO A 207 -7.51 4.54 -15.18
C PRO A 207 -8.99 4.34 -15.58
N LYS A 208 -9.86 3.82 -14.69
CA LYS A 208 -11.28 3.58 -15.01
C LYS A 208 -12.08 4.88 -15.04
N ILE A 209 -11.79 5.80 -14.12
CA ILE A 209 -12.43 7.11 -14.04
C ILE A 209 -11.56 8.23 -14.59
N GLN A 210 -10.30 7.93 -14.93
CA GLN A 210 -9.30 8.86 -15.43
C GLN A 210 -9.12 10.06 -14.49
N ARG A 211 -8.88 9.76 -13.20
CA ARG A 211 -8.67 10.76 -12.15
C ARG A 211 -7.52 10.35 -11.24
N TYR A 212 -6.85 11.35 -10.70
CA TYR A 212 -6.05 11.17 -9.49
C TYR A 212 -6.99 11.01 -8.31
N VAL A 213 -6.73 10.03 -7.47
CA VAL A 213 -7.52 9.75 -6.27
C VAL A 213 -6.58 9.76 -5.08
N VAL A 214 -6.94 10.55 -4.08
CA VAL A 214 -6.19 10.65 -2.83
C VAL A 214 -6.99 10.05 -1.68
N PHE A 215 -6.27 9.42 -0.75
CA PHE A 215 -6.83 8.90 0.49
C PHE A 215 -6.01 9.36 1.69
N GLY A 216 -6.66 9.59 2.81
CA GLY A 216 -6.01 10.04 4.05
C GLY A 216 -7.02 10.35 5.12
N ARG A 217 -6.61 11.09 6.16
CA ARG A 217 -7.51 11.48 7.27
C ARG A 217 -8.12 12.88 7.09
N PHE A 218 -7.71 13.60 6.05
CA PHE A 218 -8.19 14.96 5.71
C PHE A 218 -9.73 15.00 5.59
N GLY A 219 -10.39 15.57 6.60
CA GLY A 219 -11.85 15.73 6.62
C GLY A 219 -12.64 14.49 7.06
N ALA A 220 -11.96 13.39 7.42
CA ALA A 220 -12.64 12.14 7.77
C ALA A 220 -13.30 12.17 9.17
N GLY A 221 -12.84 13.07 10.06
CA GLY A 221 -13.30 13.18 11.44
C GLY A 221 -12.69 12.12 12.37
N GLY A 222 -11.41 12.31 12.71
CA GLY A 222 -10.65 11.42 13.61
C GLY A 222 -9.80 10.38 12.86
N ARG A 223 -9.71 9.18 13.40
CA ARG A 223 -8.97 8.03 12.84
C ARG A 223 -9.86 7.22 11.89
N LYS A 224 -10.13 7.84 10.74
CA LYS A 224 -11.01 7.38 9.66
C LYS A 224 -10.39 7.76 8.32
N THR A 225 -10.80 7.12 7.23
CA THR A 225 -10.28 7.42 5.89
C THR A 225 -11.28 8.23 5.08
N ALA A 226 -10.80 9.31 4.49
CA ALA A 226 -11.48 10.10 3.47
C ALA A 226 -10.84 9.90 2.10
N ARG A 227 -11.60 10.26 1.07
CA ARG A 227 -11.24 10.21 -0.35
C ARG A 227 -11.52 11.58 -0.97
N ALA A 228 -10.64 12.04 -1.86
CA ALA A 228 -10.93 13.10 -2.80
C ALA A 228 -10.39 12.74 -4.19
N GLU A 229 -10.90 13.37 -5.24
CA GLU A 229 -10.47 13.11 -6.61
C GLU A 229 -10.15 14.40 -7.37
N SER A 230 -9.24 14.31 -8.34
CA SER A 230 -8.81 15.44 -9.15
C SER A 230 -8.58 15.00 -10.60
N PRO A 231 -8.97 15.82 -11.60
CA PRO A 231 -8.58 15.59 -13.00
C PRO A 231 -7.10 15.88 -13.28
N ASP A 232 -6.47 16.73 -12.47
CA ASP A 232 -5.21 17.39 -12.83
C ASP A 232 -4.16 17.38 -11.71
N ALA A 233 -4.45 16.70 -10.60
CA ALA A 233 -3.63 16.66 -9.39
C ALA A 233 -3.41 18.04 -8.74
N VAL A 234 -4.33 18.98 -8.97
CA VAL A 234 -4.30 20.34 -8.42
C VAL A 234 -5.65 20.67 -7.80
N ASN A 235 -6.72 20.48 -8.57
CA ASN A 235 -8.08 20.79 -8.16
C ASN A 235 -8.77 19.53 -7.64
N PHE A 236 -8.85 19.38 -6.32
CA PHE A 236 -9.49 18.23 -5.69
C PHE A 236 -10.95 18.52 -5.31
N SER A 237 -11.79 17.49 -5.38
CA SER A 237 -13.14 17.51 -4.81
C SER A 237 -13.11 17.70 -3.30
N GLU A 238 -14.26 18.07 -2.71
CA GLU A 238 -14.41 18.01 -1.26
C GLU A 238 -14.13 16.58 -0.76
N PRO A 239 -13.37 16.40 0.35
CA PRO A 239 -13.12 15.08 0.90
C PRO A 239 -14.38 14.41 1.46
N GLU A 240 -14.58 13.15 1.09
CA GLU A 240 -15.68 12.32 1.58
C GLU A 240 -15.13 11.16 2.43
N ARG A 241 -15.70 10.94 3.62
CA ARG A 241 -15.36 9.77 4.43
C ARG A 241 -15.82 8.48 3.74
N VAL A 242 -14.89 7.54 3.55
CA VAL A 242 -15.13 6.26 2.87
C VAL A 242 -14.87 5.03 3.75
N PHE A 243 -14.18 5.18 4.88
CA PHE A 243 -13.85 4.04 5.73
C PHE A 243 -13.69 4.42 7.22
N GLU A 244 -14.22 3.58 8.12
CA GLU A 244 -14.08 3.71 9.57
C GLU A 244 -14.27 2.34 10.26
N CYS A 245 -13.98 2.26 11.55
CA CYS A 245 -14.38 1.10 12.36
C CYS A 245 -15.90 0.96 12.40
N ASP A 246 -16.37 -0.27 12.46
CA ASP A 246 -17.80 -0.60 12.57
C ASP A 246 -18.09 -1.41 13.85
N ALA A 247 -19.35 -1.83 14.02
CA ALA A 247 -19.81 -2.51 15.23
C ALA A 247 -19.21 -3.92 15.44
N VAL A 248 -18.50 -4.48 14.46
CA VAL A 248 -17.81 -5.78 14.58
C VAL A 248 -16.41 -5.60 15.18
N ASP A 249 -15.81 -4.41 15.06
CA ASP A 249 -14.49 -4.15 15.65
C ASP A 249 -14.56 -4.12 17.18
N GLU A 250 -13.53 -4.68 17.84
CA GLU A 250 -13.43 -4.70 19.29
C GLU A 250 -13.45 -3.26 19.86
N GLU A 251 -14.18 -3.05 20.97
CA GLU A 251 -14.27 -1.75 21.62
C GLU A 251 -12.86 -1.20 21.95
N GLY A 252 -12.62 0.07 21.58
CA GLY A 252 -11.31 0.70 21.73
C GLY A 252 -10.35 0.47 20.57
N THR A 253 -10.80 -0.22 19.51
CA THR A 253 -10.11 -0.30 18.21
C THR A 253 -10.40 0.94 17.36
N GLN A 254 -9.41 1.36 16.57
CA GLN A 254 -9.47 2.47 15.64
C GLN A 254 -8.73 2.09 14.34
N ILE A 255 -9.03 2.79 13.26
CA ILE A 255 -8.27 2.69 12.01
C ILE A 255 -7.22 3.80 11.99
N TYR A 256 -5.99 3.48 12.33
CA TYR A 256 -4.93 4.49 12.46
C TYR A 256 -4.47 5.06 11.11
N GLY A 257 -4.54 4.25 10.08
CA GLY A 257 -4.29 4.63 8.69
C GLY A 257 -4.67 3.50 7.76
N MET A 258 -4.75 3.81 6.47
CA MET A 258 -5.07 2.85 5.43
C MET A 258 -4.39 3.26 4.12
N PRO A 259 -3.09 2.97 3.96
CA PRO A 259 -2.45 3.10 2.65
C PRO A 259 -3.17 2.28 1.59
N ILE A 260 -3.37 2.86 0.42
CA ILE A 260 -4.19 2.30 -0.66
C ILE A 260 -3.43 2.36 -1.98
N ASN A 261 -3.41 1.24 -2.70
CA ASN A 261 -2.98 1.21 -4.09
C ASN A 261 -3.96 0.35 -4.93
N ILE A 262 -3.90 0.48 -6.25
CA ILE A 262 -4.69 -0.31 -7.19
C ILE A 262 -3.86 -1.52 -7.62
N TYR A 263 -4.36 -2.71 -7.34
CA TYR A 263 -3.77 -3.99 -7.77
C TYR A 263 -4.75 -4.69 -8.72
N GLU A 264 -4.33 -4.95 -9.96
CA GLU A 264 -5.14 -5.68 -10.94
C GLU A 264 -6.58 -5.11 -11.08
N GLY A 265 -6.68 -3.78 -11.08
CA GLY A 265 -7.95 -3.06 -11.23
C GLY A 265 -8.84 -3.04 -9.99
N ILE A 266 -8.33 -3.42 -8.81
CA ILE A 266 -9.04 -3.38 -7.53
C ILE A 266 -8.26 -2.45 -6.58
N TYR A 267 -8.98 -1.56 -5.90
CA TYR A 267 -8.37 -0.82 -4.79
C TYR A 267 -8.12 -1.78 -3.63
N LEU A 268 -6.88 -1.87 -3.20
CA LEU A 268 -6.45 -2.68 -2.06
C LEU A 268 -5.91 -1.76 -0.97
N GLY A 269 -6.53 -1.81 0.20
CA GLY A 269 -6.15 -1.01 1.36
C GLY A 269 -5.49 -1.83 2.46
N MET A 270 -4.34 -1.35 2.93
CA MET A 270 -3.53 -1.91 4.01
C MET A 270 -3.97 -1.28 5.34
N ILE A 271 -4.94 -1.86 6.03
CA ILE A 271 -5.51 -1.23 7.21
C ILE A 271 -4.64 -1.45 8.43
N TRP A 272 -4.18 -0.34 9.00
CA TRP A 272 -3.45 -0.31 10.26
C TRP A 272 -4.45 -0.33 11.43
N VAL A 273 -4.70 -1.51 11.99
CA VAL A 273 -5.68 -1.71 13.06
C VAL A 273 -5.04 -1.32 14.37
N TYR A 274 -5.46 -0.19 14.94
CA TYR A 274 -4.93 0.31 16.21
C TYR A 274 -5.84 -0.04 17.37
N ARG A 275 -5.33 -0.89 18.25
CA ARG A 275 -6.00 -1.34 19.46
C ARG A 275 -5.72 -0.41 20.65
N GLU A 276 -6.03 0.89 20.51
CA GLU A 276 -5.74 1.93 21.51
C GLU A 276 -6.22 1.56 22.92
N GLY A 277 -7.46 1.09 23.03
CA GLY A 277 -8.09 0.71 24.31
C GLY A 277 -7.63 -0.65 24.86
N VAL A 278 -6.98 -1.47 24.03
CA VAL A 278 -6.66 -2.87 24.33
C VAL A 278 -5.18 -3.01 24.66
N ASP A 279 -4.30 -3.26 23.70
CA ASP A 279 -2.87 -3.45 23.94
C ASP A 279 -2.00 -2.33 23.37
N GLY A 280 -2.62 -1.34 22.70
CA GLY A 280 -1.95 -0.21 22.08
C GLY A 280 -1.13 -0.60 20.84
N THR A 281 -1.29 -1.82 20.32
CA THR A 281 -0.54 -2.30 19.17
C THR A 281 -1.19 -1.92 17.85
N ILE A 282 -0.40 -1.97 16.77
CA ILE A 282 -0.88 -1.79 15.40
C ILE A 282 -0.38 -2.94 14.52
N ASP A 283 -1.28 -3.76 14.00
CA ASP A 283 -0.99 -4.73 12.94
C ASP A 283 -1.70 -4.34 11.65
N THR A 284 -1.38 -5.02 10.54
CA THR A 284 -1.98 -4.73 9.24
C THR A 284 -2.96 -5.81 8.83
N SER A 285 -4.10 -5.39 8.28
CA SER A 285 -5.15 -6.25 7.68
C SER A 285 -5.56 -5.69 6.31
N LEU A 286 -6.41 -6.39 5.54
CA LEU A 286 -6.77 -5.98 4.18
C LEU A 286 -8.25 -5.58 4.05
N ALA A 287 -8.52 -4.60 3.19
CA ALA A 287 -9.84 -4.37 2.60
C ALA A 287 -9.71 -4.10 1.10
N THR A 288 -10.79 -4.34 0.37
CA THR A 288 -10.87 -4.08 -1.06
C THR A 288 -12.04 -3.19 -1.41
N SER A 289 -11.91 -2.46 -2.51
CA SER A 289 -12.99 -1.71 -3.14
C SER A 289 -12.85 -1.76 -4.66
N ARG A 290 -13.99 -1.70 -5.35
CA ARG A 290 -14.04 -1.61 -6.83
C ARG A 290 -14.27 -0.19 -7.33
N ASP A 291 -14.69 0.71 -6.46
CA ASP A 291 -15.00 2.12 -6.76
C ASP A 291 -14.20 3.11 -5.88
N GLY A 292 -13.41 2.61 -4.92
CA GLY A 292 -12.67 3.43 -3.96
C GLY A 292 -13.55 4.05 -2.87
N ILE A 293 -14.87 3.81 -2.88
CA ILE A 293 -15.85 4.45 -1.99
C ILE A 293 -16.42 3.42 -1.03
N ARG A 294 -16.83 2.25 -1.55
CA ARG A 294 -17.42 1.17 -0.77
C ARG A 294 -16.38 0.08 -0.55
N TRP A 295 -16.03 -0.13 0.71
CA TRP A 295 -14.94 -1.01 1.11
C TRP A 295 -15.46 -2.25 1.82
N GLN A 296 -14.81 -3.38 1.56
CA GLN A 296 -15.08 -4.66 2.21
C GLN A 296 -13.81 -5.22 2.84
N ARG A 297 -13.87 -5.55 4.14
CA ARG A 297 -12.82 -6.25 4.87
C ARG A 297 -12.59 -7.64 4.25
N VAL A 298 -11.34 -8.00 4.00
CA VAL A 298 -10.99 -9.31 3.43
C VAL A 298 -11.00 -10.39 4.51
N LEU A 299 -11.55 -11.56 4.18
CA LEU A 299 -11.53 -12.80 4.97
C LEU A 299 -11.70 -12.61 6.49
N ASP A 300 -12.83 -12.02 6.87
CA ASP A 300 -13.22 -11.84 8.27
C ASP A 300 -12.14 -11.10 9.10
N ARG A 301 -11.54 -10.07 8.49
CA ARG A 301 -10.62 -9.13 9.16
C ARG A 301 -9.32 -9.78 9.66
N GLN A 302 -8.93 -10.93 9.10
CA GLN A 302 -7.67 -11.59 9.45
C GLN A 302 -6.47 -10.63 9.35
N THR A 303 -5.55 -10.77 10.31
CA THR A 303 -4.26 -10.07 10.28
C THR A 303 -3.46 -10.55 9.07
N PHE A 304 -3.06 -9.61 8.23
CA PHE A 304 -2.23 -9.85 7.06
C PHE A 304 -0.74 -9.76 7.41
N LEU A 305 -0.29 -8.69 8.06
CA LEU A 305 1.07 -8.61 8.62
C LEU A 305 0.99 -8.48 10.14
N THR A 306 1.49 -9.50 10.82
CA THR A 306 1.56 -9.61 12.27
C THR A 306 2.59 -8.68 12.89
N LEU A 307 2.62 -8.57 14.21
CA LEU A 307 3.72 -7.95 14.95
C LEU A 307 4.97 -8.85 14.95
N GLY A 308 6.13 -8.27 15.23
CA GLY A 308 7.34 -9.05 15.48
C GLY A 308 7.33 -9.78 16.82
N GLN A 309 8.39 -10.55 17.07
CA GLN A 309 8.56 -11.22 18.36
C GLN A 309 8.64 -10.20 19.51
N PRO A 310 8.12 -10.52 20.71
CA PRO A 310 8.20 -9.64 21.87
C PRO A 310 9.63 -9.14 22.14
N GLY A 311 9.79 -7.84 22.34
CA GLY A 311 11.08 -7.18 22.56
C GLY A 311 11.83 -6.81 21.28
N SER A 312 11.36 -7.22 20.11
CA SER A 312 11.95 -6.81 18.83
C SER A 312 11.63 -5.35 18.49
N TRP A 313 12.28 -4.82 17.46
CA TRP A 313 12.09 -3.45 16.99
C TRP A 313 10.72 -3.16 16.37
N GLU A 314 9.94 -4.20 16.09
CA GLU A 314 8.63 -4.16 15.45
C GLU A 314 7.58 -4.93 16.27
N ASP A 315 7.79 -5.07 17.58
CA ASP A 315 6.91 -5.83 18.49
C ASP A 315 5.63 -5.08 18.89
N GLY A 316 5.54 -3.78 18.60
CA GLY A 316 4.38 -2.96 18.95
C GLY A 316 3.58 -2.48 17.75
N MET A 317 4.23 -2.21 16.62
CA MET A 317 3.56 -1.71 15.43
C MET A 317 4.22 -2.23 14.15
N THR A 318 3.40 -2.70 13.20
CA THR A 318 3.79 -3.06 11.84
C THR A 318 2.83 -2.44 10.83
N ARG A 319 3.37 -1.51 10.03
CA ARG A 319 2.58 -0.62 9.17
C ARG A 319 3.09 -0.68 7.74
N ILE A 320 2.44 -1.48 6.90
CA ILE A 320 2.75 -1.57 5.45
C ILE A 320 2.45 -0.23 4.79
N SER A 321 3.34 0.26 3.92
CA SER A 321 3.15 1.50 3.15
C SER A 321 2.20 1.37 1.96
N GLN A 322 1.94 2.46 1.24
CA GLN A 322 1.02 2.49 0.09
C GLN A 322 1.40 1.51 -1.01
N ASN A 323 2.64 1.61 -1.50
CA ASN A 323 3.06 0.89 -2.69
C ASN A 323 3.51 -0.52 -2.34
N PHE A 324 2.91 -1.49 -3.01
CA PHE A 324 3.37 -2.86 -3.07
C PHE A 324 3.85 -3.15 -4.50
N ILE A 325 5.07 -3.64 -4.62
CA ILE A 325 5.79 -3.68 -5.90
C ILE A 325 5.84 -5.11 -6.38
N THR A 326 5.32 -5.38 -7.58
CA THR A 326 5.54 -6.66 -8.25
C THR A 326 6.95 -6.70 -8.82
N HIS A 327 7.78 -7.60 -8.30
CA HIS A 327 9.17 -7.76 -8.73
C HIS A 327 9.59 -9.23 -8.59
N ASN A 328 10.20 -9.81 -9.64
CA ASN A 328 10.66 -11.21 -9.69
C ASN A 328 9.61 -12.21 -9.16
N ASP A 329 8.38 -12.15 -9.71
CA ASP A 329 7.23 -12.99 -9.34
C ASP A 329 6.80 -12.95 -7.86
N GLN A 330 7.24 -11.92 -7.15
CA GLN A 330 6.82 -11.61 -5.80
C GLN A 330 6.18 -10.23 -5.72
N ILE A 331 5.49 -9.99 -4.62
CA ILE A 331 5.01 -8.67 -4.20
C ILE A 331 5.82 -8.25 -2.99
N TYR A 332 6.46 -7.09 -3.09
CA TYR A 332 7.27 -6.50 -2.04
C TYR A 332 6.41 -5.53 -1.24
N PHE A 333 6.28 -5.77 0.07
CA PHE A 333 5.58 -4.93 1.03
C PHE A 333 6.60 -4.30 1.97
N TYR A 334 6.92 -3.04 1.72
CA TYR A 334 7.72 -2.26 2.65
C TYR A 334 6.86 -1.80 3.82
N TYR A 335 7.43 -1.80 5.03
CA TYR A 335 6.69 -1.45 6.23
C TYR A 335 7.56 -0.73 7.26
N GLY A 336 6.93 0.13 8.05
CA GLY A 336 7.54 0.74 9.24
C GLY A 336 7.26 -0.10 10.48
N GLY A 337 8.32 -0.42 11.23
CA GLY A 337 8.23 -1.11 12.52
C GLY A 337 8.52 -0.18 13.70
N VAL A 338 7.80 -0.37 14.81
CA VAL A 338 7.99 0.40 16.06
C VAL A 338 8.01 -0.54 17.26
N ASN A 339 8.96 -0.32 18.16
CA ASN A 339 9.08 -1.07 19.41
C ASN A 339 8.16 -0.52 20.50
N GLY A 340 7.27 -1.35 21.02
CA GLY A 340 6.28 -1.02 22.05
C GLY A 340 5.03 -0.33 21.50
N PRO A 341 3.97 -0.19 22.32
CA PRO A 341 2.67 0.30 21.88
C PRO A 341 2.73 1.74 21.35
N HIS A 342 1.72 2.11 20.57
CA HIS A 342 1.51 3.47 20.13
C HIS A 342 1.02 4.33 21.31
N THR A 343 1.53 5.56 21.40
CA THR A 343 1.11 6.50 22.43
C THR A 343 -0.35 6.92 22.21
N GLY A 344 -1.13 6.92 23.26
CA GLY A 344 -2.57 7.19 23.17
C GLY A 344 -3.21 7.28 24.54
N ARG A 345 -4.54 7.20 24.60
CA ARG A 345 -5.28 7.35 25.86
C ARG A 345 -4.84 6.37 26.94
N LYS A 346 -4.60 5.10 26.57
CA LYS A 346 -4.15 4.04 27.49
C LYS A 346 -2.66 4.14 27.82
N PHE A 347 -1.84 4.46 26.82
CA PHE A 347 -0.37 4.50 26.93
C PHE A 347 0.14 5.92 26.69
N LYS A 348 0.13 6.76 27.73
CA LYS A 348 0.48 8.19 27.58
C LYS A 348 1.96 8.45 27.32
N GLN A 349 2.84 7.63 27.88
CA GLN A 349 4.29 7.74 27.74
C GLN A 349 4.88 6.35 27.57
N ILE A 350 5.74 6.16 26.58
CA ILE A 350 6.39 4.89 26.26
C ILE A 350 7.88 5.14 26.07
N GLN A 351 8.69 4.42 26.82
CA GLN A 351 10.13 4.37 26.60
C GLN A 351 10.43 3.23 25.62
N ARG A 352 10.91 3.57 24.43
CA ARG A 352 11.25 2.59 23.40
C ARG A 352 12.70 2.12 23.57
N LYS A 353 12.92 0.81 23.40
CA LYS A 353 14.26 0.20 23.40
C LYS A 353 14.93 0.31 22.03
N HIS A 354 14.13 0.33 20.97
CA HIS A 354 14.58 0.47 19.60
C HIS A 354 13.93 1.68 18.95
N LYS A 355 14.69 2.36 18.09
CA LYS A 355 14.16 3.39 17.20
C LYS A 355 13.29 2.75 16.11
N SER A 356 12.40 3.54 15.50
CA SER A 356 11.65 3.09 14.33
C SER A 356 12.58 2.85 13.15
N MET A 357 12.34 1.73 12.44
CA MET A 357 13.13 1.26 11.32
C MET A 357 12.19 0.71 10.24
N LEU A 358 12.74 0.39 9.07
CA LEU A 358 11.97 -0.13 7.95
C LEU A 358 12.30 -1.60 7.68
N GLY A 359 11.27 -2.37 7.36
CA GLY A 359 11.37 -3.76 6.96
C GLY A 359 10.75 -3.99 5.59
N LEU A 360 11.06 -5.15 5.03
CA LEU A 360 10.44 -5.71 3.84
C LEU A 360 9.75 -7.02 4.22
N ALA A 361 8.53 -7.23 3.72
CA ALA A 361 7.89 -8.53 3.67
C ALA A 361 7.56 -8.86 2.21
N THR A 362 7.61 -10.14 1.86
CA THR A 362 7.37 -10.60 0.48
C THR A 362 6.24 -11.62 0.45
N LEU A 363 5.49 -11.64 -0.64
CA LEU A 363 4.49 -12.65 -0.94
C LEU A 363 4.67 -13.11 -2.39
N ARG A 364 4.26 -14.33 -2.73
CA ARG A 364 4.15 -14.71 -4.14
C ARG A 364 3.23 -13.73 -4.88
N ARG A 365 3.47 -13.51 -6.18
CA ARG A 365 2.55 -12.74 -7.03
C ARG A 365 1.12 -13.27 -6.87
N ASP A 366 0.15 -12.36 -6.76
CA ASP A 366 -1.28 -12.63 -6.50
C ASP A 366 -1.60 -13.43 -5.23
N GLY A 367 -0.61 -13.65 -4.36
CA GLY A 367 -0.69 -14.61 -3.26
C GLY A 367 -1.60 -14.23 -2.09
N PHE A 368 -2.28 -13.08 -2.13
CA PHE A 368 -3.03 -12.54 -0.99
C PHE A 368 -4.06 -13.52 -0.45
N VAL A 369 -4.88 -14.07 -1.34
CA VAL A 369 -5.96 -15.00 -1.02
C VAL A 369 -6.03 -16.06 -2.10
N SER A 370 -5.97 -17.33 -1.70
CA SER A 370 -6.27 -18.46 -2.58
C SER A 370 -7.68 -18.97 -2.39
N LEU A 371 -8.18 -19.69 -3.39
CA LEU A 371 -9.29 -20.61 -3.28
C LEU A 371 -8.75 -22.04 -3.18
N ASP A 372 -9.07 -22.72 -2.09
CA ASP A 372 -8.51 -24.02 -1.73
C ASP A 372 -9.55 -25.13 -1.81
N ALA A 373 -9.10 -26.33 -2.20
CA ALA A 373 -9.80 -27.60 -2.02
C ALA A 373 -8.92 -28.62 -1.31
N GLY A 374 -9.53 -29.44 -0.44
CA GLY A 374 -8.86 -30.54 0.27
C GLY A 374 -8.92 -31.87 -0.49
N GLU A 375 -8.99 -32.98 0.25
CA GLU A 375 -9.00 -34.34 -0.33
C GLU A 375 -10.24 -34.64 -1.18
N MET A 376 -11.37 -34.01 -0.84
CA MET A 376 -12.58 -34.05 -1.64
C MET A 376 -12.52 -32.95 -2.70
N GLU A 377 -12.98 -33.27 -3.91
CA GLU A 377 -13.01 -32.31 -5.00
C GLU A 377 -13.94 -31.14 -4.66
N GLY A 378 -13.43 -29.95 -4.89
CA GLY A 378 -14.16 -28.70 -4.81
C GLY A 378 -14.36 -28.09 -6.19
N TYR A 379 -15.38 -27.25 -6.32
CA TYR A 379 -15.78 -26.61 -7.57
C TYR A 379 -16.05 -25.13 -7.39
N MET A 380 -15.67 -24.35 -8.40
CA MET A 380 -16.02 -22.94 -8.52
C MET A 380 -16.56 -22.68 -9.92
N LEU A 381 -17.61 -21.87 -10.02
CA LEU A 381 -18.17 -21.40 -11.28
C LEU A 381 -18.14 -19.87 -11.30
N THR A 382 -17.54 -19.29 -12.32
CA THR A 382 -17.50 -17.83 -12.50
C THR A 382 -18.88 -17.28 -12.88
N LYS A 383 -19.06 -15.96 -12.73
CA LYS A 383 -20.02 -15.21 -13.52
C LYS A 383 -19.67 -15.32 -15.02
N PRO A 384 -20.63 -15.05 -15.93
CA PRO A 384 -20.31 -14.93 -17.33
C PRO A 384 -19.21 -13.89 -17.53
N LEU A 385 -18.24 -14.21 -18.36
CA LEU A 385 -17.12 -13.36 -18.71
C LEU A 385 -16.83 -13.49 -20.20
N ALA A 386 -16.26 -12.46 -20.80
CA ALA A 386 -15.81 -12.51 -22.17
C ALA A 386 -14.52 -13.33 -22.26
N ILE A 387 -14.44 -14.24 -23.23
CA ILE A 387 -13.18 -14.88 -23.61
C ILE A 387 -12.43 -13.89 -24.51
N ASP A 388 -11.59 -13.05 -23.93
CA ASP A 388 -10.90 -11.94 -24.61
C ASP A 388 -9.47 -12.25 -25.05
N GLY A 389 -8.88 -13.34 -24.55
CA GLY A 389 -7.57 -13.87 -24.97
C GLY A 389 -7.63 -15.23 -25.68
N GLY A 390 -6.50 -15.61 -26.27
CA GLY A 390 -6.31 -16.91 -26.93
C GLY A 390 -5.84 -18.00 -25.98
N GLU A 391 -5.30 -17.61 -24.83
CA GLU A 391 -4.77 -18.48 -23.80
C GLU A 391 -5.42 -18.13 -22.44
N LEU A 392 -5.56 -19.12 -21.57
CA LEU A 392 -6.02 -18.94 -20.19
C LEU A 392 -4.89 -19.41 -19.27
N HIS A 393 -4.53 -18.58 -18.31
CA HIS A 393 -3.40 -18.83 -17.42
C HIS A 393 -3.87 -18.85 -15.97
N LEU A 394 -3.23 -19.69 -15.14
CA LEU A 394 -3.48 -19.79 -13.70
C LEU A 394 -2.22 -19.49 -12.89
N ASN A 395 -2.43 -18.91 -11.71
CA ASN A 395 -1.47 -18.95 -10.62
C ASN A 395 -1.98 -19.95 -9.58
N VAL A 396 -1.28 -21.06 -9.40
CA VAL A 396 -1.79 -22.25 -8.71
C VAL A 396 -0.69 -22.98 -7.96
N ASP A 397 -1.01 -23.52 -6.79
CA ASP A 397 -0.27 -24.61 -6.16
C ASP A 397 -1.15 -25.86 -6.12
N ALA A 398 -0.88 -26.78 -7.04
CA ALA A 398 -1.48 -28.10 -7.12
C ALA A 398 -0.39 -29.19 -6.95
N SER A 399 0.63 -28.93 -6.12
CA SER A 399 1.75 -29.86 -5.88
C SER A 399 1.32 -31.19 -5.25
N GLN A 400 0.16 -31.22 -4.57
CA GLN A 400 -0.39 -32.41 -3.90
C GLN A 400 -1.70 -32.92 -4.54
N GLY A 401 -2.04 -32.41 -5.73
CA GLY A 401 -3.33 -32.67 -6.34
C GLY A 401 -3.41 -32.14 -7.76
N TYR A 402 -4.52 -31.52 -8.12
CA TYR A 402 -4.72 -31.00 -9.47
C TYR A 402 -5.78 -29.89 -9.53
N VAL A 403 -5.74 -29.12 -10.62
CA VAL A 403 -6.84 -28.27 -11.09
C VAL A 403 -7.25 -28.68 -12.51
N ILE A 404 -8.55 -28.75 -12.77
CA ILE A 404 -9.12 -28.90 -14.12
C ILE A 404 -10.02 -27.68 -14.37
N VAL A 405 -9.92 -27.10 -15.56
CA VAL A 405 -10.77 -25.99 -15.97
C VAL A 405 -11.68 -26.43 -17.11
N SER A 406 -12.94 -26.02 -17.09
CA SER A 406 -13.86 -26.20 -18.21
C SER A 406 -14.49 -24.87 -18.59
N VAL A 407 -14.53 -24.57 -19.89
CA VAL A 407 -15.44 -23.54 -20.41
C VAL A 407 -16.83 -24.13 -20.44
N THR A 408 -17.81 -23.41 -19.90
CA THR A 408 -19.17 -23.91 -19.70
C THR A 408 -20.20 -22.93 -20.27
N ASP A 409 -21.39 -23.46 -20.56
CA ASP A 409 -22.58 -22.66 -20.88
C ASP A 409 -23.15 -21.92 -19.66
N ASP A 410 -24.28 -21.23 -19.83
CA ASP A 410 -24.89 -20.41 -18.77
C ASP A 410 -25.36 -21.19 -17.54
N ILE A 411 -25.58 -22.52 -17.67
CA ILE A 411 -26.01 -23.39 -16.58
C ILE A 411 -24.84 -24.20 -15.97
N GLY A 412 -23.61 -24.02 -16.47
CA GLY A 412 -22.40 -24.67 -15.96
C GLY A 412 -22.08 -26.01 -16.60
N THR A 413 -22.68 -26.34 -17.75
CA THR A 413 -22.39 -27.56 -18.51
C THR A 413 -21.15 -27.36 -19.38
N PRO A 414 -20.11 -28.22 -19.30
CA PRO A 414 -18.90 -28.10 -20.13
C PRO A 414 -19.20 -28.10 -21.63
N LEU A 415 -18.59 -27.16 -22.36
CA LEU A 415 -18.61 -27.13 -23.80
C LEU A 415 -17.71 -28.25 -24.35
N GLU A 416 -18.15 -28.88 -25.44
CA GLU A 416 -17.40 -29.97 -26.07
C GLU A 416 -15.98 -29.51 -26.46
N ASN A 417 -14.97 -30.30 -26.09
CA ASN A 417 -13.54 -30.04 -26.31
C ASN A 417 -12.92 -28.85 -25.54
N TYR A 418 -13.65 -28.25 -24.60
CA TYR A 418 -13.16 -27.15 -23.74
C TYR A 418 -13.08 -27.54 -22.26
N THR A 419 -12.69 -28.79 -21.98
CA THR A 419 -12.22 -29.23 -20.66
C THR A 419 -10.73 -29.47 -20.75
N SER A 420 -9.97 -28.90 -19.81
CA SER A 420 -8.51 -28.97 -19.80
C SER A 420 -8.00 -30.34 -19.34
N GLN A 421 -6.72 -30.61 -19.59
CA GLN A 421 -5.98 -31.62 -18.84
C GLN A 421 -5.81 -31.20 -17.36
N GLN A 422 -5.36 -32.13 -16.52
CA GLN A 422 -4.99 -31.82 -15.14
C GLN A 422 -3.76 -30.93 -15.08
N ILE A 423 -3.89 -29.84 -14.35
CA ILE A 423 -2.80 -28.91 -14.03
C ILE A 423 -2.28 -29.29 -12.65
N VAL A 424 -0.96 -29.51 -12.54
CA VAL A 424 -0.28 -30.01 -11.33
C VAL A 424 0.94 -29.15 -10.99
N GLY A 425 1.46 -29.26 -9.77
CA GLY A 425 2.65 -28.51 -9.32
C GLY A 425 2.35 -27.09 -8.85
N ASP A 426 3.39 -26.40 -8.35
CA ASP A 426 3.32 -24.98 -7.99
C ASP A 426 3.83 -24.12 -9.16
N GLN A 427 2.91 -23.36 -9.76
CA GLN A 427 3.14 -22.58 -10.96
C GLN A 427 2.53 -21.19 -10.80
N LEU A 428 3.34 -20.16 -10.99
CA LEU A 428 2.88 -18.77 -10.98
C LEU A 428 2.18 -18.36 -12.28
N ASP A 429 2.44 -19.15 -13.33
CA ASP A 429 1.93 -18.97 -14.68
C ASP A 429 1.81 -20.34 -15.37
N ALA A 430 0.64 -20.98 -15.19
CA ALA A 430 0.29 -22.24 -15.83
C ALA A 430 -0.69 -22.00 -16.97
N ASN A 431 -0.27 -22.26 -18.21
CA ASN A 431 -1.17 -22.24 -19.37
C ASN A 431 -2.17 -23.42 -19.28
N VAL A 432 -3.45 -23.12 -19.52
CA VAL A 432 -4.54 -24.09 -19.49
C VAL A 432 -4.76 -24.64 -20.90
N GLU A 433 -4.29 -25.87 -21.12
CA GLU A 433 -4.43 -26.54 -22.42
C GLU A 433 -5.81 -27.18 -22.61
N PHE A 434 -6.52 -26.74 -23.64
CA PHE A 434 -7.78 -27.33 -24.10
C PHE A 434 -7.58 -28.11 -25.41
N SER A 435 -8.43 -29.10 -25.67
CA SER A 435 -8.40 -29.85 -26.95
C SER A 435 -8.77 -28.98 -28.15
N ARG A 436 -9.52 -27.89 -27.92
CA ARG A 436 -9.82 -26.87 -28.91
C ARG A 436 -9.37 -25.50 -28.42
N SER A 437 -8.68 -24.74 -29.27
CA SER A 437 -8.18 -23.40 -28.94
C SER A 437 -9.30 -22.43 -28.57
N LEU A 438 -9.05 -21.59 -27.55
CA LEU A 438 -9.96 -20.53 -27.13
C LEU A 438 -10.15 -19.46 -28.21
N GLU A 439 -9.21 -19.30 -29.14
CA GLU A 439 -9.35 -18.41 -30.30
C GLU A 439 -10.63 -18.70 -31.11
N ALA A 440 -11.09 -19.96 -31.15
CA ALA A 440 -12.31 -20.33 -31.84
C ALA A 440 -13.61 -19.80 -31.17
N ILE A 441 -13.51 -19.33 -29.93
CA ILE A 441 -14.63 -18.77 -29.14
C ILE A 441 -14.30 -17.38 -28.58
N LYS A 442 -13.24 -16.74 -29.08
CA LYS A 442 -12.88 -15.37 -28.71
C LYS A 442 -14.03 -14.39 -28.94
N GLY A 443 -14.23 -13.48 -27.99
CA GLY A 443 -15.32 -12.51 -27.95
C GLY A 443 -16.69 -13.09 -27.54
N LYS A 444 -16.80 -14.40 -27.30
CA LYS A 444 -18.02 -14.99 -26.74
C LYS A 444 -18.02 -14.84 -25.22
N GLU A 445 -19.23 -14.68 -24.68
CA GLU A 445 -19.46 -14.77 -23.25
C GLU A 445 -19.61 -16.25 -22.85
N ALA A 446 -18.89 -16.66 -21.82
CA ALA A 446 -18.94 -18.01 -21.26
C ALA A 446 -18.64 -17.98 -19.77
N ARG A 447 -18.78 -19.12 -19.11
CA ARG A 447 -18.36 -19.31 -17.71
C ARG A 447 -17.18 -20.24 -17.63
N LEU A 448 -16.31 -20.03 -16.65
CA LEU A 448 -15.27 -20.99 -16.31
C LEU A 448 -15.70 -21.79 -15.08
N ARG A 449 -15.62 -23.12 -15.18
CA ARG A 449 -15.74 -24.03 -14.06
C ARG A 449 -14.35 -24.54 -13.69
N PHE A 450 -13.94 -24.31 -12.45
CA PHE A 450 -12.73 -24.86 -11.89
C PHE A 450 -13.10 -26.06 -11.01
N GLN A 451 -12.41 -27.17 -11.18
CA GLN A 451 -12.43 -28.34 -10.31
C GLN A 451 -11.06 -28.45 -9.66
N LEU A 452 -11.02 -28.48 -8.33
CA LEU A 452 -9.79 -28.49 -7.54
C LEU A 452 -9.79 -29.69 -6.61
N LYS A 453 -8.63 -30.29 -6.38
CA LYS A 453 -8.39 -31.30 -5.33
C LYS A 453 -6.99 -31.11 -4.79
N ASN A 454 -6.83 -31.04 -3.47
CA ASN A 454 -5.56 -30.79 -2.78
C ASN A 454 -4.73 -29.67 -3.47
N ALA A 455 -5.40 -28.55 -3.75
CA ALA A 455 -4.84 -27.46 -4.54
C ALA A 455 -5.32 -26.10 -4.05
N SER A 456 -4.50 -25.08 -4.30
CA SER A 456 -4.75 -23.67 -4.03
C SER A 456 -4.66 -22.87 -5.33
N LEU A 457 -5.78 -22.26 -5.75
CA LEU A 457 -5.82 -21.35 -6.90
C LEU A 457 -5.73 -19.91 -6.42
N TYR A 458 -4.72 -19.16 -6.85
CA TYR A 458 -4.47 -17.77 -6.41
C TYR A 458 -5.05 -16.74 -7.37
N SER A 459 -4.96 -16.97 -8.68
CA SER A 459 -5.54 -16.11 -9.70
C SER A 459 -5.69 -16.84 -11.04
N TYR A 460 -6.43 -16.22 -11.97
CA TYR A 460 -6.48 -16.62 -13.38
C TYR A 460 -6.66 -15.40 -14.30
N TRP A 461 -6.21 -15.48 -15.55
CA TRP A 461 -6.33 -14.39 -16.53
C TRP A 461 -6.24 -14.93 -17.97
N PHE A 462 -6.74 -14.14 -18.92
CA PHE A 462 -6.57 -14.39 -20.35
C PHE A 462 -5.37 -13.60 -20.90
N VAL A 463 -4.73 -14.13 -21.95
CA VAL A 463 -3.60 -13.53 -22.69
C VAL A 463 -3.88 -13.53 -24.19
#